data_AF-A0A5K0XC72-F1
#
_entry.id   AF-A0A5K0XC72-F1
#
_cell.length_a   1.000
_cell.length_b   1.000
_cell.length_c   1.000
_cell.angle_alpha   90.00
_cell.angle_beta   90.00
_cell.angle_gamma   90.00
#
_symmetry.space_group_name_H-M   'P 1'
#
loop_
_entity.id
_entity.type
_entity.pdbx_description
1 polymer ?
#
loop_
_entity_poly.entity_id
_entity_poly.type
_entity_poly.pdbx_seq_one_letter_code
_entity_poly.pdbx_strand_id
1 'polypeptide(L)' 'SIRVYCRVRPFLPGQQSGLCTVDYIGDGNITISNPMKQEKGSRRSFNFNKVFGPSASQ' A
#
# COMPACT_ATOMS: atom_id res chain seq x y z
N SER A 1 -2.01 4.77 24.55
CA SER A 1 -1.29 4.98 23.27
C SER A 1 -2.18 4.53 22.14
N ILE A 2 -2.33 5.34 21.09
CA ILE A 2 -3.14 4.99 19.91
C ILE A 2 -2.30 4.07 19.01
N ARG A 3 -2.92 3.00 18.49
CA ARG A 3 -2.30 2.12 17.49
C ARG A 3 -2.98 2.34 16.14
N VAL A 4 -2.19 2.46 15.09
CA VAL A 4 -2.62 2.66 13.71
C VAL A 4 -2.14 1.48 12.87
N TYR A 5 -3.07 0.84 12.19
CA TYR A 5 -2.83 -0.30 11.32
C TYR A 5 -3.27 0.00 9.89
N CYS A 6 -2.57 -0.55 8.90
CA CYS A 6 -2.93 -0.45 7.49
C CYS A 6 -3.26 -1.84 6.95
N ARG A 7 -4.32 -1.99 6.14
CA ARG A 7 -4.64 -3.23 5.43
C ARG A 7 -4.79 -2.94 3.94
N VAL A 8 -4.01 -3.61 3.12
CA VAL A 8 -4.11 -3.56 1.67
C VAL A 8 -5.20 -4.56 1.25
N ARG A 9 -6.18 -4.08 0.49
CA ARG A 9 -7.24 -4.92 -0.07
C ARG A 9 -6.76 -5.59 -1.37
N PRO A 10 -7.08 -6.88 -1.62
CA PRO A 10 -6.85 -7.51 -2.92
C PRO A 10 -7.71 -6.86 -4.02
N PHE A 11 -7.23 -6.93 -5.27
CA PHE A 11 -8.00 -6.48 -6.42
C PHE A 11 -9.28 -7.30 -6.56
N LEU A 12 -10.40 -6.63 -6.80
CA LEU A 12 -11.64 -7.32 -7.17
C LEU A 12 -11.66 -7.65 -8.66
N PRO A 13 -12.45 -8.65 -9.07
CA PRO A 13 -12.74 -8.88 -10.48
C PRO A 13 -13.19 -7.58 -11.17
N GLY A 14 -12.56 -7.24 -12.30
CA GLY A 14 -12.87 -6.04 -13.08
C GLY A 14 -12.13 -4.75 -12.67
N GLN A 15 -11.30 -4.78 -11.62
CA GLN A 15 -10.54 -3.60 -11.20
C GLN A 15 -9.21 -3.50 -11.98
N GLN A 16 -8.96 -2.37 -12.64
CA GLN A 16 -7.69 -2.11 -13.34
C GLN A 16 -6.58 -1.76 -12.33
N SER A 17 -5.40 -2.37 -12.51
CA SER A 17 -4.22 -2.18 -11.65
C SER A 17 -3.41 -0.91 -11.93
N GLY A 18 -3.80 -0.08 -12.90
CA GLY A 18 -2.90 0.90 -13.51
C GLY A 18 -2.71 2.24 -12.80
N LEU A 19 -3.57 2.61 -11.83
CA LEU A 19 -3.57 3.98 -11.28
C LEU A 19 -2.58 4.19 -10.13
N CYS A 20 -2.43 3.21 -9.24
CA CYS A 20 -1.52 3.22 -8.10
C CYS A 20 -1.23 1.77 -7.70
N THR A 21 0.04 1.45 -7.48
CA THR A 21 0.50 0.10 -7.15
C THR A 21 1.22 0.11 -5.82
N VAL A 22 1.04 -0.95 -5.03
CA VAL A 22 1.84 -1.16 -3.81
C VAL A 22 3.15 -1.80 -4.23
N ASP A 23 4.26 -1.09 -3.97
CA ASP A 23 5.62 -1.56 -4.29
C ASP A 23 6.21 -2.47 -3.22
N TYR A 24 5.97 -2.13 -1.95
CA TYR A 24 6.58 -2.80 -0.82
C TYR A 24 5.65 -2.80 0.39
N ILE A 25 5.64 -3.92 1.11
CA ILE A 25 5.01 -4.10 2.42
C ILE A 25 5.99 -4.86 3.30
N GLY A 26 6.33 -4.32 4.47
CA GLY A 26 7.16 -5.04 5.45
C GLY A 26 7.43 -4.22 6.71
N ASP A 27 7.58 -4.88 7.86
CA ASP A 27 7.95 -4.27 9.16
C ASP A 27 7.15 -3.02 9.56
N GLY A 28 5.85 -2.98 9.25
CA GLY A 28 5.00 -1.82 9.54
C GLY A 28 5.16 -0.67 8.54
N ASN A 29 5.99 -0.82 7.51
CA ASN A 29 6.14 0.09 6.38
C ASN A 29 5.31 -0.38 5.17
N ILE A 30 4.81 0.59 4.41
CA ILE A 30 4.22 0.40 3.09
C ILE A 30 4.72 1.47 2.14
N THR A 31 5.04 1.07 0.90
CA THR A 31 5.42 2.00 -0.17
C THR A 31 4.44 1.89 -1.33
N ILE A 32 3.90 3.03 -1.76
CA ILE A 32 2.94 3.16 -2.86
C ILE A 32 3.61 3.92 -3.99
N SER A 33 3.46 3.41 -5.21
CA SER A 33 3.94 4.03 -6.43
C SER A 33 2.77 4.43 -7.35
N ASN A 34 2.81 5.67 -7.81
CA ASN A 34 1.89 6.23 -8.79
C ASN A 34 2.66 6.51 -10.09
N PRO A 35 2.44 5.71 -11.15
CA PRO A 35 3.13 5.87 -12.42
C PRO A 35 2.72 7.17 -13.16
N MET A 36 1.63 7.82 -12.77
CA MET A 36 1.18 9.09 -13.35
C MET A 36 1.92 10.31 -12.79
N LYS A 37 2.74 10.17 -11.74
CA LYS A 37 3.55 11.26 -11.19
C LYS A 37 5.01 11.10 -11.61
N GLN A 38 5.61 12.14 -12.18
CA GLN A 38 6.88 12.02 -12.90
C GLN A 38 8.12 11.84 -12.01
N GLU A 39 8.24 12.48 -10.83
CA GLU A 39 9.52 12.39 -10.10
C GLU A 39 9.38 12.42 -8.56
N LYS A 40 9.13 13.59 -7.96
CA LYS A 40 9.27 13.79 -6.50
C LYS A 40 8.10 13.25 -5.65
N GLY A 41 7.19 12.50 -6.26
CA GLY A 41 5.99 11.98 -5.61
C GLY A 41 5.40 10.76 -6.29
N SER A 42 6.15 10.13 -7.20
CA SER A 42 5.79 8.84 -7.78
C SER A 42 5.73 7.80 -6.67
N ARG A 43 6.75 7.75 -5.81
CA ARG A 43 6.87 6.78 -4.72
C ARG A 43 6.71 7.46 -3.36
N ARG A 44 5.83 6.93 -2.50
CA ARG A 44 5.63 7.41 -1.12
C ARG A 44 5.61 6.26 -0.13
N SER A 45 6.35 6.43 0.97
CA SER A 45 6.43 5.45 2.06
C SER A 45 5.72 5.96 3.31
N PHE A 46 5.05 5.06 4.02
CA PHE A 46 4.29 5.34 5.23
C PHE A 46 4.62 4.30 6.30
N ASN A 47 4.63 4.73 7.57
CA ASN A 47 4.90 3.86 8.72
C ASN A 47 3.66 3.71 9.61
N PHE A 48 3.41 2.48 10.03
CA PHE A 48 2.28 2.04 10.84
C PHE A 48 2.77 1.08 11.93
N ASN A 49 1.93 0.80 12.93
CA ASN A 49 2.24 -0.24 13.91
C ASN A 49 2.27 -1.64 13.28
N LYS A 50 1.47 -1.86 12.22
CA LYS A 50 1.49 -3.07 11.40
C LYS A 50 0.81 -2.79 10.06
N VAL A 51 1.31 -3.42 9.00
CA VAL A 51 0.69 -3.43 7.68
C VAL A 51 0.29 -4.86 7.34
N PHE A 52 -0.95 -5.05 6.92
CA PHE A 52 -1.51 -6.32 6.48
C PHE A 52 -1.59 -6.32 4.95
N GLY A 53 -0.94 -7.30 4.31
CA GLY A 53 -0.99 -7.45 2.86
C GLY A 53 -2.35 -7.95 2.34
N PRO A 54 -2.51 -8.03 1.00
CA PRO A 54 -3.76 -8.46 0.34
C PRO A 54 -4.26 -9.85 0.77
N SER A 55 -3.34 -10.73 1.19
CA SER A 55 -3.61 -12.12 1.60
C SER A 55 -3.89 -12.27 3.11
N ALA A 56 -3.96 -11.18 3.87
CA ALA A 56 -4.20 -11.25 5.30
C ALA A 56 -5.62 -11.77 5.62
N SER A 57 -5.70 -12.74 6.54
CA SER A 57 -6.96 -13.29 7.05
C SER A 57 -7.68 -12.29 7.97
N GLN A 58 -8.94 -12.60 8.30
CA GLN A 58 -9.65 -12.00 9.42
C GLN A 58 -9.10 -12.55 10.75
#